data_AF-A0A413BFK7-F1
#
_entry.id   AF-A0A413BFK7-F1
#
_cell.length_a   1.000
_cell.length_b   1.000
_cell.length_c   1.000
_cell.angle_alpha   90.00
_cell.angle_beta   90.00
_cell.angle_gamma   90.00
#
_symmetry.space_group_name_H-M   'P 1'
#
loop_
_entity.id
_entity.type
_entity.pdbx_description
1 polymer ?
#
loop_
_entity_poly.entity_id
_entity_poly.type
_entity_poly.pdbx_seq_one_letter_code
_entity_poly.pdbx_strand_id
1 'polypeptide(L)'
;MSEFEVAIKIAGKLDKSLQTSVSSAQKMLGSLGKGGLSSALTGIGNVMESTGKALTTGVTMPVIALGATSVKEFGSVDKSMKLVQATMGSTDAQAKQLESTMKKAAANSVFGMQDAADATLNFARQGFNAKQAGDMLTPALNLAAGTATDLSVVTGGLGNALKMFGKDSNYAATAADILSTAQAQANTTVTDLFDAMATAGPICSSVGWSMSDLAAITDIFGDAGISGAEGATALKTGLARLASPAKDGATWIKKLGLEIFNSDGSMKSMVDVQKQLHDSFQA
;
A
#
# COMPACT_ATOMS: atom_id res chain seq x y z
N MET A 1 -26.63 26.58 -19.67
CA MET A 1 -25.37 25.94 -20.08
C MET A 1 -25.54 24.45 -19.91
N SER A 2 -25.41 23.67 -20.98
CA SER A 2 -25.61 22.22 -20.94
C SER A 2 -24.36 21.51 -20.41
N GLU A 3 -24.51 20.33 -19.80
CA GLU A 3 -23.40 19.55 -19.21
C GLU A 3 -22.25 19.27 -20.20
N PHE A 4 -22.53 19.29 -21.50
CA PHE A 4 -21.54 19.18 -22.57
C PHE A 4 -20.53 20.34 -22.62
N GLU A 5 -20.94 21.58 -22.34
CA GLU A 5 -20.02 22.73 -22.32
C GLU A 5 -19.05 22.69 -21.12
N VAL A 6 -19.49 22.09 -20.00
CA VAL A 6 -18.67 21.91 -18.79
C VAL A 6 -17.61 20.83 -19.04
N ALA A 7 -17.99 19.71 -19.65
CA ALA A 7 -17.07 18.64 -20.01
C ALA A 7 -15.98 19.10 -21.01
N ILE A 8 -16.34 19.90 -22.01
CA ILE A 8 -15.38 20.46 -22.98
C ILE A 8 -14.42 21.46 -22.31
N LYS A 9 -14.90 22.28 -21.37
CA LYS A 9 -14.03 23.19 -20.59
C LYS A 9 -13.07 22.46 -19.66
N ILE A 10 -13.46 21.32 -19.09
CA ILE A 10 -12.61 20.50 -18.22
C ILE A 10 -11.55 19.76 -19.06
N ALA A 11 -11.92 19.16 -20.18
CA ALA A 11 -10.99 18.51 -21.10
C ALA A 11 -9.95 19.50 -21.66
N GLY A 12 -10.37 20.71 -22.06
CA GLY A 12 -9.46 21.75 -22.56
C GLY A 12 -8.51 22.33 -21.49
N LYS A 13 -8.87 22.29 -20.21
CA LYS A 13 -7.96 22.67 -19.11
C LYS A 13 -6.98 21.56 -18.73
N LEU A 14 -7.41 20.30 -18.85
CA LEU A 14 -6.60 19.12 -18.54
C LEU A 14 -5.43 18.96 -19.54
N ASP A 15 -5.67 19.22 -20.82
CA ASP A 15 -4.67 19.16 -21.89
C ASP A 15 -3.53 20.19 -21.68
N LYS A 16 -3.86 21.42 -21.27
CA LYS A 16 -2.87 22.46 -20.95
C LYS A 16 -2.01 22.14 -19.73
N SER A 17 -2.61 21.58 -18.66
CA SER A 17 -1.84 21.18 -17.48
C SER A 17 -0.92 20.00 -17.76
N LEU A 18 -1.40 19.00 -18.51
CA LEU A 18 -0.60 17.84 -18.90
C LEU A 18 0.55 18.22 -19.83
N GLN A 19 0.30 19.08 -20.83
CA GLN A 19 1.36 19.54 -21.74
C GLN A 19 2.43 20.37 -21.01
N THR A 20 2.05 21.11 -19.98
CA THR A 20 3.00 21.87 -19.13
C THR A 20 3.83 20.94 -18.24
N SER A 21 3.22 19.90 -17.67
CA SER A 21 3.93 18.89 -16.86
C SER A 21 4.87 18.03 -17.70
N VAL A 22 4.46 17.62 -18.90
CA VAL A 22 5.30 16.86 -19.85
C VAL A 22 6.46 17.71 -20.37
N SER A 23 6.24 18.99 -20.67
CA SER A 23 7.31 19.91 -21.08
C SER A 23 8.33 20.15 -19.95
N SER A 24 7.87 20.15 -18.70
CA SER A 24 8.75 20.29 -17.52
C SER A 24 9.56 19.01 -17.28
N ALA A 25 8.96 17.85 -17.46
CA ALA A 25 9.64 16.55 -17.42
C ALA A 25 10.67 16.40 -18.56
N GLN A 26 10.34 16.83 -19.78
CA GLN A 26 11.29 16.86 -20.91
C GLN A 26 12.46 17.82 -20.67
N LYS A 27 12.24 18.96 -19.99
CA LYS A 27 13.32 19.87 -19.59
C LYS A 27 14.23 19.26 -18.51
N MET A 28 13.66 18.56 -17.52
CA MET A 28 14.47 17.84 -16.52
C MET A 28 15.26 16.70 -17.16
N LEU A 29 14.66 15.91 -18.04
CA LEU A 29 15.32 14.84 -18.80
C LEU A 29 16.39 15.38 -19.76
N GLY A 30 16.16 16.53 -20.39
CA GLY A 30 17.16 17.23 -21.20
C GLY A 30 18.37 17.71 -20.41
N SER A 31 18.18 18.07 -19.13
CA SER A 31 19.27 18.47 -18.22
C SER A 31 20.09 17.30 -17.69
N LEU A 32 19.55 16.08 -17.75
CA LEU A 32 20.24 14.84 -17.36
C LEU A 32 21.14 14.26 -18.48
N GLY A 33 20.93 14.69 -19.74
CA GLY A 33 21.57 14.10 -20.92
C GLY A 33 22.99 14.57 -21.26
N LYS A 34 23.61 15.48 -20.50
CA LYS A 34 24.99 15.93 -20.75
C LYS A 34 25.81 16.03 -19.46
N GLY A 35 26.34 14.88 -19.02
CA GLY A 35 27.51 14.80 -18.12
C GLY A 35 27.26 14.57 -16.62
N GLY A 36 26.02 14.61 -16.12
CA GLY A 36 25.74 14.49 -14.67
C GLY A 36 25.66 13.06 -14.12
N LEU A 37 25.43 12.05 -14.97
CA LEU A 37 25.26 10.66 -14.53
C LEU A 37 26.59 9.99 -14.17
N SER A 38 27.71 10.42 -14.78
CA SER A 38 29.04 9.88 -14.51
C SER A 38 29.51 10.22 -13.09
N SER A 39 29.32 11.44 -12.60
CA SER A 39 29.72 11.83 -11.24
C SER A 39 28.82 11.23 -10.15
N ALA A 40 27.54 10.98 -10.46
CA ALA A 40 26.63 10.28 -9.55
C ALA A 40 26.95 8.76 -9.46
N LEU A 41 27.35 8.14 -10.57
CA LEU A 41 27.71 6.72 -10.62
C LEU A 41 29.07 6.44 -9.94
N THR A 42 30.06 7.34 -10.07
CA THR A 42 31.33 7.22 -9.33
C THR A 42 31.16 7.44 -7.82
N GLY A 43 30.16 8.24 -7.40
CA GLY A 43 29.79 8.41 -5.99
C GLY A 43 29.10 7.18 -5.39
N ILE A 44 28.25 6.50 -6.16
CA ILE A 44 27.59 5.25 -5.77
C ILE A 44 28.59 4.07 -5.73
N GLY A 45 29.56 4.04 -6.65
CA GLY A 45 30.62 3.02 -6.68
C GLY A 45 31.46 2.97 -5.40
N ASN A 46 31.81 4.11 -4.81
CA ASN A 46 32.61 4.18 -3.57
C ASN A 46 31.82 3.86 -2.29
N VAL A 47 30.48 3.97 -2.31
CA VAL A 47 29.61 3.63 -1.16
C VAL A 47 29.30 2.13 -1.14
N MET A 48 29.23 1.48 -2.30
CA MET A 48 28.99 0.04 -2.40
C MET A 48 30.21 -0.79 -1.97
N GLU A 49 31.44 -0.30 -2.20
CA GLU A 49 32.67 -1.03 -1.83
C GLU A 49 33.00 -0.95 -0.32
N SER A 50 32.54 0.08 0.39
CA SER A 50 32.72 0.22 1.84
C SER A 50 31.60 -0.44 2.67
N THR A 51 30.39 -0.57 2.13
CA THR A 51 29.26 -1.21 2.81
C THR A 51 29.25 -2.73 2.65
N GLY A 52 29.80 -3.26 1.53
CA GLY A 52 29.85 -4.70 1.27
C GLY A 52 30.86 -5.52 2.09
N LYS A 53 31.93 -4.90 2.60
CA LYS A 53 32.96 -5.60 3.40
C LYS A 53 32.64 -5.72 4.89
N ALA A 54 31.65 -4.99 5.41
CA ALA A 54 31.25 -5.09 6.82
C ALA A 54 30.22 -6.20 7.08
N LEU A 55 29.59 -6.75 6.03
CA LEU A 55 28.48 -7.71 6.16
C LEU A 55 28.87 -9.18 5.92
N THR A 56 30.15 -9.51 5.65
CA THR A 56 30.51 -10.85 5.15
C THR A 56 31.69 -11.56 5.82
N THR A 57 32.33 -11.01 6.85
CA THR A 57 33.46 -11.72 7.51
C THR A 57 33.25 -11.90 9.01
N GLY A 58 32.37 -12.84 9.37
CA GLY A 58 32.21 -13.32 10.75
C GLY A 58 30.90 -14.07 11.01
N VAL A 59 30.64 -15.14 10.27
CA VAL A 59 29.45 -16.01 10.40
C VAL A 59 29.43 -16.73 11.76
N THR A 60 28.21 -17.00 12.26
CA THR A 60 27.78 -17.93 13.34
C THR A 60 27.55 -17.36 14.75
N MET A 61 26.37 -16.78 15.02
CA MET A 61 25.53 -16.99 16.23
C MET A 61 24.29 -16.07 16.27
N PRO A 62 23.20 -16.45 16.97
CA PRO A 62 21.95 -15.68 17.02
C PRO A 62 22.12 -14.46 17.93
N VAL A 63 21.69 -13.27 17.48
CA VAL A 63 21.76 -12.06 18.31
C VAL A 63 20.37 -11.50 18.52
N ILE A 64 19.76 -11.92 19.62
CA ILE A 64 18.89 -11.06 20.43
C ILE A 64 19.83 -10.03 21.06
N ALA A 65 19.79 -8.79 20.58
CA ALA A 65 20.44 -7.65 21.23
C ALA A 65 19.39 -6.59 21.57
N LEU A 66 18.71 -6.80 22.70
CA LEU A 66 18.00 -5.74 23.39
C LEU A 66 19.03 -4.83 24.07
N GLY A 67 19.29 -3.65 23.47
CA GLY A 67 19.76 -2.45 24.15
C GLY A 67 21.27 -2.16 24.12
N ALA A 68 21.64 -0.99 23.55
CA ALA A 68 22.69 -0.06 24.05
C ALA A 68 22.95 1.19 23.15
N THR A 69 21.96 1.76 22.44
CA THR A 69 22.17 2.95 21.58
C THR A 69 21.19 4.10 21.82
N SER A 70 20.70 4.30 23.04
CA SER A 70 19.60 5.25 23.31
C SER A 70 20.00 6.69 23.69
N VAL A 71 21.28 7.08 23.73
CA VAL A 71 21.66 8.36 24.38
C VAL A 71 21.79 9.56 23.40
N LYS A 72 21.86 9.36 22.08
CA LYS A 72 21.88 10.46 21.09
C LYS A 72 20.53 10.79 20.45
N GLU A 73 19.52 9.94 20.62
CA GLU A 73 18.20 10.00 19.97
C GLU A 73 17.13 10.82 20.72
N PHE A 74 17.37 11.25 21.96
CA PHE A 74 16.33 11.95 22.74
C PHE A 74 15.91 13.29 22.11
N GLY A 75 16.84 14.01 21.48
CA GLY A 75 16.53 15.29 20.82
C GLY A 75 15.75 15.16 19.51
N SER A 76 15.88 14.02 18.80
CA SER A 76 15.12 13.70 17.58
C SER A 76 13.71 13.21 17.93
N VAL A 77 13.59 12.33 18.93
CA VAL A 77 12.31 11.78 19.36
C VAL A 77 11.37 12.88 19.86
N ASP A 78 11.83 13.79 20.73
CA ASP A 78 10.99 14.88 21.23
C ASP A 78 10.45 15.80 20.12
N LYS A 79 11.25 16.03 19.07
CA LYS A 79 10.80 16.80 17.89
C LYS A 79 9.76 16.02 17.09
N SER A 80 10.00 14.74 16.85
CA SER A 80 9.07 13.86 16.13
C SER A 80 7.73 13.76 16.87
N MET A 81 7.78 13.62 18.20
CA MET A 81 6.60 13.61 19.07
C MET A 81 5.78 14.90 18.99
N LYS A 82 6.44 16.06 19.05
CA LYS A 82 5.77 17.36 18.87
C LYS A 82 5.16 17.49 17.48
N LEU A 83 5.84 17.00 16.45
CA LEU A 83 5.33 17.03 15.08
C LEU A 83 4.13 16.10 14.91
N VAL A 84 4.16 14.90 15.50
CA VAL A 84 3.01 13.97 15.57
C VAL A 84 1.82 14.64 16.26
N GLN A 85 2.03 15.19 17.46
CA GLN A 85 0.98 15.87 18.23
C GLN A 85 0.37 17.02 17.42
N ALA A 86 1.20 17.86 16.80
CA ALA A 86 0.75 18.99 16.00
C ALA A 86 0.00 18.55 14.74
N THR A 87 0.50 17.53 14.03
CA THR A 87 -0.13 17.01 12.80
C THR A 87 -1.49 16.40 13.10
N MET A 88 -1.64 15.71 14.24
CA MET A 88 -2.89 15.08 14.65
C MET A 88 -3.86 16.04 15.37
N GLY A 89 -3.42 17.26 15.73
CA GLY A 89 -4.21 18.18 16.56
C GLY A 89 -4.56 17.62 17.94
N SER A 90 -3.66 16.81 18.53
CA SER A 90 -3.93 16.08 19.77
C SER A 90 -3.75 16.94 21.02
N THR A 91 -4.64 16.73 22.00
CA THR A 91 -4.46 17.25 23.36
C THR A 91 -3.23 16.63 24.03
N ASP A 92 -2.69 17.27 25.06
CA ASP A 92 -1.55 16.74 25.82
C ASP A 92 -1.84 15.36 26.42
N ALA A 93 -3.08 15.10 26.83
CA ALA A 93 -3.49 13.79 27.34
C ALA A 93 -3.43 12.71 26.25
N GLN A 94 -3.95 13.01 25.06
CA GLN A 94 -3.89 12.11 23.90
C GLN A 94 -2.45 11.87 23.45
N ALA A 95 -1.62 12.92 23.43
CA ALA A 95 -0.21 12.82 23.06
C ALA A 95 0.56 11.92 24.04
N LYS A 96 0.35 12.08 25.36
CA LYS A 96 0.95 11.20 26.38
C LYS A 96 0.51 9.76 26.25
N GLN A 97 -0.77 9.52 25.96
CA GLN A 97 -1.27 8.17 25.75
C GLN A 97 -0.62 7.53 24.51
N LEU A 98 -0.55 8.26 23.41
CA LEU A 98 0.11 7.82 22.18
C LEU A 98 1.60 7.56 22.41
N GLU A 99 2.29 8.42 23.16
CA GLU A 99 3.68 8.24 23.57
C GLU A 99 3.88 6.94 24.35
N SER A 100 3.00 6.63 25.29
CA SER A 100 3.03 5.37 26.03
C SER A 100 2.81 4.16 25.11
N THR A 101 1.92 4.28 24.12
CA THR A 101 1.70 3.24 23.11
C THR A 101 2.94 3.04 22.24
N MET A 102 3.56 4.12 21.76
CA MET A 102 4.81 4.05 20.99
C MET A 102 5.94 3.42 21.78
N LYS A 103 6.13 3.82 23.05
CA LYS A 103 7.13 3.21 23.94
C LYS A 103 6.91 1.71 24.09
N LYS A 104 5.65 1.30 24.32
CA LYS A 104 5.30 -0.13 24.44
C LYS A 104 5.54 -0.87 23.12
N ALA A 105 5.17 -0.28 21.99
CA ALA A 105 5.35 -0.89 20.68
C ALA A 105 6.84 -1.07 20.35
N ALA A 106 7.64 0.00 20.50
CA ALA A 106 9.09 -0.05 20.32
C ALA A 106 9.76 -1.08 21.23
N ALA A 107 9.43 -1.08 22.52
CA ALA A 107 10.02 -2.02 23.49
C ALA A 107 9.72 -3.50 23.20
N ASN A 108 8.65 -3.80 22.47
CA ASN A 108 8.26 -5.16 22.09
C ASN A 108 8.55 -5.47 20.62
N SER A 109 9.34 -4.65 19.94
CA SER A 109 9.65 -4.81 18.52
C SER A 109 11.15 -4.71 18.25
N VAL A 110 11.55 -5.02 17.02
CA VAL A 110 12.91 -4.78 16.54
C VAL A 110 13.18 -3.30 16.24
N PHE A 111 12.15 -2.47 16.25
CA PHE A 111 12.18 -1.05 15.94
C PHE A 111 12.32 -0.19 17.20
N GLY A 112 13.04 0.92 17.08
CA GLY A 112 13.27 1.87 18.16
C GLY A 112 12.12 2.87 18.36
N MET A 113 12.27 3.73 19.36
CA MET A 113 11.30 4.80 19.64
C MET A 113 11.19 5.80 18.49
N GLN A 114 12.30 6.09 17.80
CA GLN A 114 12.31 7.00 16.65
C GLN A 114 11.52 6.41 15.47
N ASP A 115 11.70 5.11 15.16
CA ASP A 115 10.92 4.41 14.14
C ASP A 115 9.41 4.42 14.46
N ALA A 116 9.07 4.20 15.74
CA ALA A 116 7.68 4.26 16.19
C ALA A 116 7.08 5.67 16.03
N ALA A 117 7.87 6.71 16.30
CA ALA A 117 7.46 8.10 16.09
C ALA A 117 7.28 8.43 14.60
N ASP A 118 8.18 7.97 13.73
CA ASP A 118 8.10 8.18 12.28
C ASP A 118 6.93 7.43 11.65
N ALA A 119 6.69 6.18 12.06
CA ALA A 119 5.51 5.40 11.68
C ALA A 119 4.21 6.11 12.09
N THR A 120 4.16 6.60 13.32
CA THR A 120 3.00 7.34 13.84
C THR A 120 2.80 8.65 13.09
N LEU A 121 3.88 9.33 12.70
CA LEU A 121 3.81 10.53 11.87
C LEU A 121 3.27 10.23 10.47
N ASN A 122 3.61 9.10 9.87
CA ASN A 122 3.03 8.67 8.60
C ASN A 122 1.52 8.42 8.71
N PHE A 123 1.05 7.82 9.80
CA PHE A 123 -0.39 7.71 10.05
C PHE A 123 -1.04 9.07 10.30
N ALA A 124 -0.39 9.98 11.01
CA ALA A 124 -0.86 11.35 11.20
C ALA A 124 -1.04 12.07 9.86
N ARG A 125 -0.06 11.96 8.95
CA ARG A 125 -0.10 12.55 7.61
C ARG A 125 -1.21 11.96 6.73
N GLN A 126 -1.54 10.70 6.95
CA GLN A 126 -2.71 10.09 6.33
C GLN A 126 -4.01 10.60 6.96
N GLY A 127 -3.99 11.33 8.07
CA GLY A 127 -5.17 11.90 8.71
C GLY A 127 -5.79 11.01 9.79
N PHE A 128 -5.06 10.01 10.30
CA PHE A 128 -5.47 9.25 11.48
C PHE A 128 -5.19 10.05 12.75
N ASN A 129 -6.12 9.99 13.71
CA ASN A 129 -5.93 10.60 15.02
C ASN A 129 -5.03 9.74 15.93
N ALA A 130 -4.67 10.28 17.09
CA ALA A 130 -3.78 9.61 18.04
C ALA A 130 -4.23 8.21 18.44
N LYS A 131 -5.53 7.99 18.68
CA LYS A 131 -6.04 6.66 19.02
C LYS A 131 -5.86 5.71 17.85
N GLN A 132 -6.31 6.11 16.66
CA GLN A 132 -6.25 5.29 15.46
C GLN A 132 -4.82 4.91 15.10
N ALA A 133 -3.89 5.86 15.12
CA ALA A 133 -2.48 5.59 14.87
C ALA A 133 -1.88 4.64 15.92
N GLY A 134 -2.27 4.80 17.20
CA GLY A 134 -1.88 3.88 18.27
C GLY A 134 -2.37 2.44 18.03
N ASP A 135 -3.62 2.26 17.58
CA ASP A 135 -4.17 0.94 17.25
C ASP A 135 -3.41 0.29 16.06
N MET A 136 -2.93 1.09 15.12
CA MET A 136 -2.26 0.64 13.88
C MET A 136 -0.75 0.40 14.04
N LEU A 137 -0.13 0.98 15.06
CA LEU A 137 1.33 1.01 15.20
C LEU A 137 1.93 -0.39 15.37
N THR A 138 1.49 -1.16 16.37
CA THR A 138 2.03 -2.51 16.59
C THR A 138 1.79 -3.44 15.39
N PRO A 139 0.59 -3.49 14.77
CA PRO A 139 0.38 -4.22 13.53
C PRO A 139 1.36 -3.85 12.41
N ALA A 140 1.63 -2.55 12.21
CA ALA A 140 2.56 -2.08 11.19
C ALA A 140 4.01 -2.51 11.46
N LEU A 141 4.47 -2.39 12.73
CA LEU A 141 5.80 -2.84 13.12
C LEU A 141 5.94 -4.37 12.95
N ASN A 142 4.92 -5.13 13.35
CA ASN A 142 4.93 -6.59 13.21
C ASN A 142 4.93 -7.01 11.74
N LEU A 143 4.12 -6.36 10.90
CA LEU A 143 4.11 -6.62 9.46
C LEU A 143 5.49 -6.34 8.86
N ALA A 144 6.04 -5.14 9.08
CA ALA A 144 7.36 -4.76 8.57
C ALA A 144 8.47 -5.74 8.99
N ALA A 145 8.50 -6.12 10.27
CA ALA A 145 9.48 -7.07 10.78
C ALA A 145 9.27 -8.48 10.20
N GLY A 146 8.03 -8.97 10.17
CA GLY A 146 7.69 -10.32 9.73
C GLY A 146 7.87 -10.53 8.23
N THR A 147 7.68 -9.49 7.42
CA THR A 147 7.79 -9.56 5.96
C THR A 147 9.10 -8.98 5.42
N ALA A 148 10.00 -8.53 6.31
CA ALA A 148 11.22 -7.79 5.98
C ALA A 148 10.96 -6.60 5.04
N THR A 149 9.81 -5.94 5.19
CA THR A 149 9.40 -4.79 4.39
C THR A 149 9.72 -3.50 5.14
N ASP A 150 10.14 -2.47 4.41
CA ASP A 150 10.41 -1.16 4.99
C ASP A 150 9.19 -0.60 5.74
N LEU A 151 9.42 -0.09 6.95
CA LEU A 151 8.36 0.40 7.82
C LEU A 151 7.61 1.60 7.23
N SER A 152 8.27 2.44 6.43
CA SER A 152 7.62 3.57 5.75
C SER A 152 6.67 3.10 4.66
N VAL A 153 7.05 2.05 3.91
CA VAL A 153 6.18 1.38 2.94
C VAL A 153 4.97 0.77 3.64
N VAL A 154 5.19 0.04 4.74
CA VAL A 154 4.11 -0.59 5.51
C VAL A 154 3.15 0.43 6.09
N THR A 155 3.65 1.49 6.72
CA THR A 155 2.79 2.50 7.36
C THR A 155 2.02 3.32 6.32
N GLY A 156 2.60 3.59 5.15
CA GLY A 156 1.89 4.21 4.03
C GLY A 156 0.82 3.29 3.43
N GLY A 157 1.15 2.03 3.17
CA GLY A 157 0.27 1.06 2.53
C GLY A 157 -0.88 0.60 3.42
N LEU A 158 -0.60 0.26 4.68
CA LEU A 158 -1.60 -0.29 5.61
C LEU A 158 -2.74 0.68 5.86
N GLY A 159 -2.44 1.95 6.15
CA GLY A 159 -3.48 2.95 6.37
C GLY A 159 -4.30 3.27 5.12
N ASN A 160 -3.66 3.31 3.94
CA ASN A 160 -4.35 3.46 2.67
C ASN A 160 -5.27 2.26 2.38
N ALA A 161 -4.81 1.03 2.62
CA ALA A 161 -5.60 -0.18 2.45
C ALA A 161 -6.84 -0.17 3.35
N LEU A 162 -6.70 0.18 4.64
CA LEU A 162 -7.85 0.28 5.54
C LEU A 162 -8.90 1.27 5.01
N LYS A 163 -8.47 2.47 4.62
CA LYS A 163 -9.37 3.49 4.07
C LYS A 163 -10.06 3.04 2.78
N MET A 164 -9.31 2.40 1.90
CA MET A 164 -9.80 1.91 0.61
C MET A 164 -10.94 0.92 0.77
N PHE A 165 -10.85 0.04 1.77
CA PHE A 165 -11.88 -0.95 2.07
C PHE A 165 -12.86 -0.51 3.17
N GLY A 166 -12.85 0.78 3.54
CA GLY A 166 -13.75 1.34 4.56
C GLY A 166 -13.60 0.69 5.93
N LYS A 167 -12.39 0.27 6.30
CA LYS A 167 -12.07 -0.38 7.58
C LYS A 167 -11.49 0.61 8.58
N ASP A 168 -11.85 0.42 9.84
CA ASP A 168 -11.31 1.20 10.96
C ASP A 168 -9.93 0.71 11.41
N SER A 169 -9.25 1.52 12.23
CA SER A 169 -7.91 1.25 12.77
C SER A 169 -7.80 -0.09 13.50
N ASN A 170 -8.88 -0.57 14.13
CA ASN A 170 -8.92 -1.88 14.80
C ASN A 170 -8.74 -3.07 13.85
N TYR A 171 -8.99 -2.88 12.54
CA TYR A 171 -8.77 -3.90 11.53
C TYR A 171 -7.30 -4.02 11.09
N ALA A 172 -6.42 -3.13 11.56
CA ALA A 172 -5.01 -3.11 11.17
C ALA A 172 -4.27 -4.42 11.43
N ALA A 173 -4.57 -5.10 12.54
CA ALA A 173 -4.00 -6.42 12.84
C ALA A 173 -4.44 -7.45 11.80
N THR A 174 -5.73 -7.54 11.51
CA THR A 174 -6.27 -8.45 10.49
C THR A 174 -5.72 -8.14 9.09
N ALA A 175 -5.61 -6.85 8.74
CA ALA A 175 -5.02 -6.43 7.48
C ALA A 175 -3.54 -6.82 7.37
N ALA A 176 -2.77 -6.65 8.45
CA ALA A 176 -1.38 -7.10 8.53
C ALA A 176 -1.26 -8.63 8.40
N ASP A 177 -2.14 -9.38 9.04
CA ASP A 177 -2.17 -10.85 8.94
C ASP A 177 -2.49 -11.30 7.52
N ILE A 178 -3.48 -10.68 6.85
CA ILE A 178 -3.81 -10.96 5.45
C ILE A 178 -2.60 -10.72 4.54
N LEU A 179 -1.93 -9.57 4.69
CA LEU A 179 -0.78 -9.20 3.86
C LEU A 179 0.43 -10.11 4.08
N SER A 180 0.76 -10.40 5.34
CA SER A 180 1.87 -11.29 5.67
C SER A 180 1.61 -12.73 5.24
N THR A 181 0.36 -13.21 5.37
CA THR A 181 -0.05 -14.54 4.88
C THR A 181 0.07 -14.63 3.37
N ALA A 182 -0.44 -13.64 2.63
CA ALA A 182 -0.35 -13.61 1.17
C ALA A 182 1.13 -13.57 0.69
N GLN A 183 1.99 -12.79 1.36
CA GLN A 183 3.42 -12.80 1.04
C GLN A 183 4.07 -14.16 1.30
N ALA A 184 3.66 -14.86 2.36
CA ALA A 184 4.25 -16.14 2.72
C ALA A 184 3.82 -17.30 1.79
N GLN A 185 2.72 -17.13 1.05
CA GLN A 185 2.11 -18.19 0.24
C GLN A 185 2.41 -18.05 -1.25
N ALA A 186 2.48 -16.82 -1.78
CA ALA A 186 2.80 -16.58 -3.19
C ALA A 186 4.18 -15.97 -3.41
N ASN A 187 4.63 -16.02 -4.66
CA ASN A 187 5.79 -15.29 -5.15
C ASN A 187 5.49 -13.78 -5.31
N THR A 188 5.27 -13.08 -4.19
CA THR A 188 4.92 -11.65 -4.12
C THR A 188 5.63 -10.96 -2.94
N THR A 189 5.59 -9.63 -2.89
CA THR A 189 5.99 -8.84 -1.71
C THR A 189 4.81 -8.05 -1.14
N VAL A 190 4.91 -7.59 0.11
CA VAL A 190 3.95 -6.63 0.68
C VAL A 190 3.84 -5.34 -0.15
N THR A 191 4.95 -4.89 -0.75
CA THR A 191 4.93 -3.75 -1.67
C THR A 191 4.06 -4.04 -2.89
N ASP A 192 4.25 -5.19 -3.54
CA ASP A 192 3.45 -5.60 -4.70
C ASP A 192 1.97 -5.76 -4.34
N LEU A 193 1.69 -6.28 -3.13
CA LEU A 193 0.32 -6.39 -2.61
C LEU A 193 -0.32 -5.00 -2.43
N PHE A 194 0.41 -4.02 -1.91
CA PHE A 194 -0.10 -2.65 -1.81
C PHE A 194 -0.33 -2.01 -3.17
N ASP A 195 0.54 -2.25 -4.16
CA ASP A 195 0.37 -1.75 -5.52
C ASP A 195 -0.84 -2.40 -6.23
N ALA A 196 -1.02 -3.70 -6.02
CA ALA A 196 -2.21 -4.43 -6.47
C ALA A 196 -3.49 -3.87 -5.83
N MET A 197 -3.46 -3.61 -4.52
CA MET A 197 -4.55 -2.95 -3.80
C MET A 197 -4.84 -1.56 -4.34
N ALA A 198 -3.81 -0.73 -4.54
CA ALA A 198 -3.99 0.60 -5.14
C ALA A 198 -4.63 0.55 -6.54
N THR A 199 -4.34 -0.50 -7.30
CA THR A 199 -4.83 -0.69 -8.67
C THR A 199 -6.27 -1.20 -8.72
N ALA A 200 -6.59 -2.26 -7.98
CA ALA A 200 -7.86 -2.98 -8.07
C ALA A 200 -8.77 -2.80 -6.86
N GLY A 201 -8.24 -2.40 -5.71
CA GLY A 201 -9.00 -2.25 -4.47
C GLY A 201 -10.23 -1.33 -4.58
N PRO A 202 -10.19 -0.18 -5.29
CA PRO A 202 -11.37 0.66 -5.43
C PRO A 202 -12.53 -0.02 -6.15
N ILE A 203 -12.27 -0.78 -7.23
CA ILE A 203 -13.33 -1.49 -7.95
C ILE A 203 -13.80 -2.70 -7.15
N CYS A 204 -12.89 -3.46 -6.53
CA CYS A 204 -13.24 -4.58 -5.64
C CYS A 204 -14.17 -4.10 -4.52
N SER A 205 -13.80 -3.02 -3.82
CA SER A 205 -14.64 -2.44 -2.76
C SER A 205 -16.00 -1.97 -3.31
N SER A 206 -16.04 -1.36 -4.50
CA SER A 206 -17.30 -0.90 -5.11
C SER A 206 -18.28 -2.03 -5.45
N VAL A 207 -17.75 -3.22 -5.77
CA VAL A 207 -18.57 -4.40 -6.07
C VAL A 207 -18.83 -5.28 -4.85
N GLY A 208 -18.37 -4.85 -3.66
CA GLY A 208 -18.58 -5.54 -2.39
C GLY A 208 -17.53 -6.58 -2.03
N TRP A 209 -16.44 -6.69 -2.79
CA TRP A 209 -15.33 -7.60 -2.51
C TRP A 209 -14.38 -7.01 -1.46
N SER A 210 -13.84 -7.88 -0.63
CA SER A 210 -13.03 -7.53 0.54
C SER A 210 -11.54 -7.44 0.23
N MET A 211 -10.77 -6.96 1.21
CA MET A 211 -9.30 -6.97 1.15
C MET A 211 -8.74 -8.40 1.04
N SER A 212 -9.36 -9.37 1.72
CA SER A 212 -8.94 -10.78 1.64
C SER A 212 -9.24 -11.38 0.27
N ASP A 213 -10.35 -11.00 -0.36
CA ASP A 213 -10.67 -11.45 -1.72
C ASP A 213 -9.61 -10.97 -2.71
N LEU A 214 -9.23 -9.69 -2.62
CA LEU A 214 -8.18 -9.14 -3.47
C LEU A 214 -6.83 -9.80 -3.20
N ALA A 215 -6.45 -9.98 -1.92
CA ALA A 215 -5.20 -10.65 -1.57
C ALA A 215 -5.16 -12.09 -2.10
N ALA A 216 -6.25 -12.85 -1.99
CA ALA A 216 -6.34 -14.21 -2.52
C ALA A 216 -6.24 -14.28 -4.06
N ILE A 217 -6.82 -13.31 -4.78
CA ILE A 217 -6.65 -13.23 -6.23
C ILE A 217 -5.20 -12.91 -6.60
N THR A 218 -4.56 -11.98 -5.89
CA THR A 218 -3.15 -11.65 -6.12
C THR A 218 -2.24 -12.84 -5.83
N ASP A 219 -2.54 -13.63 -4.80
CA ASP A 219 -1.86 -14.87 -4.46
C ASP A 219 -1.90 -15.89 -5.63
N ILE A 220 -3.11 -16.15 -6.16
CA ILE A 220 -3.31 -17.04 -7.33
C ILE A 220 -2.54 -16.54 -8.56
N PHE A 221 -2.49 -15.23 -8.79
CA PHE A 221 -1.71 -14.67 -9.90
C PHE A 221 -0.20 -14.83 -9.68
N GLY A 222 0.28 -14.62 -8.46
CA GLY A 222 1.68 -14.83 -8.10
C GLY A 222 2.13 -16.28 -8.32
N ASP A 223 1.31 -17.25 -7.93
CA ASP A 223 1.55 -18.68 -8.17
C ASP A 223 1.60 -19.04 -9.66
N ALA A 224 0.80 -18.34 -10.48
CA ALA A 224 0.82 -18.48 -11.93
C ALA A 224 1.99 -17.71 -12.61
N GLY A 225 2.86 -17.04 -11.84
CA GLY A 225 3.95 -16.23 -12.35
C GLY A 225 3.52 -14.90 -12.98
N ILE A 226 2.28 -14.46 -12.72
CA ILE A 226 1.75 -13.16 -13.14
C ILE A 226 2.05 -12.16 -12.05
N SER A 227 2.63 -11.00 -12.41
CA SER A 227 2.94 -9.98 -11.41
C SER A 227 1.66 -9.44 -10.75
N GLY A 228 1.76 -9.02 -9.48
CA GLY A 228 0.62 -8.45 -8.76
C GLY A 228 -0.02 -7.26 -9.48
N ALA A 229 0.79 -6.43 -10.15
CA ALA A 229 0.32 -5.29 -10.93
C ALA A 229 -0.46 -5.70 -12.21
N GLU A 230 0.03 -6.69 -12.96
CA GLU A 230 -0.65 -7.23 -14.13
C GLU A 230 -1.96 -7.91 -13.73
N GLY A 231 -1.90 -8.76 -12.70
CA GLY A 231 -3.06 -9.45 -12.14
C GLY A 231 -4.13 -8.46 -11.64
N ALA A 232 -3.73 -7.45 -10.87
CA ALA A 232 -4.64 -6.42 -10.40
C ALA A 232 -5.25 -5.60 -11.55
N THR A 233 -4.48 -5.28 -12.59
CA THR A 233 -4.99 -4.57 -13.77
C THR A 233 -6.00 -5.43 -14.55
N ALA A 234 -5.70 -6.72 -14.72
CA ALA A 234 -6.59 -7.68 -15.35
C ALA A 234 -7.89 -7.83 -14.55
N LEU A 235 -7.77 -7.99 -13.23
CA LEU A 235 -8.91 -8.06 -12.32
C LEU A 235 -9.76 -6.80 -12.40
N LYS A 236 -9.14 -5.62 -12.29
CA LYS A 236 -9.83 -4.34 -12.38
C LYS A 236 -10.63 -4.22 -13.67
N THR A 237 -10.00 -4.58 -14.80
CA THR A 237 -10.61 -4.51 -16.12
C THR A 237 -11.74 -5.53 -16.27
N GLY A 238 -11.53 -6.76 -15.80
CA GLY A 238 -12.54 -7.81 -15.81
C GLY A 238 -13.77 -7.43 -14.99
N LEU A 239 -13.55 -7.00 -13.73
CA LEU A 239 -14.61 -6.52 -12.86
C LEU A 239 -15.35 -5.33 -13.46
N ALA A 240 -14.66 -4.36 -14.06
CA ALA A 240 -15.33 -3.22 -14.71
C ALA A 240 -16.23 -3.68 -15.88
N ARG A 241 -15.77 -4.66 -16.67
CA ARG A 241 -16.56 -5.22 -17.79
C ARG A 241 -17.74 -6.06 -17.32
N LEU A 242 -17.64 -6.71 -16.17
CA LEU A 242 -18.74 -7.44 -15.55
C LEU A 242 -19.74 -6.48 -14.87
N ALA A 243 -19.23 -5.47 -14.16
CA ALA A 243 -19.97 -4.45 -13.44
C ALA A 243 -20.79 -3.55 -14.39
N SER A 244 -20.20 -3.16 -15.52
CA SER A 244 -20.80 -2.28 -16.52
C SER A 244 -20.47 -2.76 -17.93
N PRO A 245 -21.12 -3.84 -18.41
CA PRO A 245 -20.81 -4.43 -19.69
C PRO A 245 -21.24 -3.54 -20.86
N ALA A 246 -20.38 -3.43 -21.88
CA ALA A 246 -20.78 -2.94 -23.19
C ALA A 246 -21.84 -3.87 -23.82
N LYS A 247 -22.57 -3.40 -24.84
CA LYS A 247 -23.68 -4.16 -25.48
C LYS A 247 -23.30 -5.60 -25.84
N ASP A 248 -22.13 -5.81 -26.42
CA ASP A 248 -21.66 -7.14 -26.80
C ASP A 248 -21.37 -8.00 -25.56
N GLY A 249 -20.75 -7.42 -24.52
CA GLY A 249 -20.52 -8.09 -23.25
C GLY A 249 -21.81 -8.49 -22.54
N ALA A 250 -22.81 -7.60 -22.52
CA ALA A 250 -24.13 -7.87 -21.94
C ALA A 250 -24.85 -8.99 -22.69
N THR A 251 -24.65 -9.09 -24.01
CA THR A 251 -25.17 -10.18 -24.84
C THR A 251 -24.53 -11.51 -24.45
N TRP A 252 -23.21 -11.54 -24.27
CA TRP A 252 -22.50 -12.75 -23.85
C TRP A 252 -22.83 -13.19 -22.43
N ILE A 253 -22.95 -12.25 -21.49
CA ILE A 253 -23.40 -12.54 -20.11
C ILE A 253 -24.75 -13.26 -20.13
N LYS A 254 -25.71 -12.79 -20.94
CA LYS A 254 -27.01 -13.46 -21.11
C LYS A 254 -26.92 -14.81 -21.80
N LYS A 255 -26.10 -14.93 -22.86
CA LYS A 255 -25.93 -16.18 -23.61
C LYS A 255 -25.29 -17.29 -22.76
N LEU A 256 -24.35 -16.92 -21.90
CA LEU A 256 -23.67 -17.83 -20.98
C LEU A 256 -24.49 -18.09 -19.70
N GLY A 257 -25.65 -17.43 -19.52
CA GLY A 257 -26.49 -17.61 -18.34
C GLY A 257 -25.85 -17.10 -17.04
N LEU A 258 -24.94 -16.12 -17.15
CA LEU A 258 -24.22 -15.59 -16.00
C LEU A 258 -25.12 -14.71 -15.13
N GLU A 259 -25.29 -15.11 -13.88
CA GLU A 259 -25.96 -14.37 -12.82
C GLU A 259 -24.93 -13.78 -11.85
N ILE A 260 -24.23 -12.74 -12.31
CA ILE A 260 -23.10 -12.15 -11.59
C ILE A 260 -23.50 -11.08 -10.56
N PHE A 261 -24.77 -10.64 -10.53
CA PHE A 261 -25.26 -9.69 -9.54
C PHE A 261 -26.35 -10.29 -8.65
N ASN A 262 -26.41 -9.81 -7.42
CA ASN A 262 -27.52 -9.99 -6.51
C ASN A 262 -28.69 -9.09 -6.90
N SER A 263 -29.86 -9.35 -6.33
CA SER A 263 -31.08 -8.56 -6.56
C SER A 263 -30.97 -7.11 -6.09
N ASP A 264 -30.06 -6.82 -5.16
CA ASP A 264 -29.77 -5.47 -4.65
C ASP A 264 -28.77 -4.68 -5.51
N GLY A 265 -28.28 -5.28 -6.60
CA GLY A 265 -27.32 -4.66 -7.51
C GLY A 265 -25.85 -4.81 -7.11
N SER A 266 -25.56 -5.43 -5.96
CA SER A 266 -24.18 -5.84 -5.61
C SER A 266 -23.73 -7.01 -6.47
N MET A 267 -22.42 -7.12 -6.71
CA MET A 267 -21.88 -8.31 -7.39
C MET A 267 -21.96 -9.50 -6.42
N LYS A 268 -22.19 -10.71 -6.96
CA LYS A 268 -22.10 -11.94 -6.15
C LYS A 268 -20.69 -12.10 -5.58
N SER A 269 -20.56 -13.01 -4.62
CA SER A 269 -19.26 -13.29 -3.98
C SER A 269 -18.20 -13.62 -5.03
N MET A 270 -16.94 -13.32 -4.72
CA MET A 270 -15.80 -13.65 -5.59
C MET A 270 -15.85 -15.12 -6.03
N VAL A 271 -16.12 -16.02 -5.08
CA VAL A 271 -16.19 -17.47 -5.32
C VAL A 271 -17.33 -17.82 -6.28
N ASP A 272 -18.51 -17.23 -6.11
CA ASP A 272 -19.66 -17.50 -6.99
C ASP A 272 -19.43 -16.98 -8.40
N VAL A 273 -18.85 -15.78 -8.53
CA VAL A 273 -18.54 -15.19 -9.84
C VAL A 273 -17.47 -16.02 -10.56
N GLN A 274 -16.40 -16.40 -9.86
CA GLN A 274 -15.35 -17.25 -10.44
C GLN A 274 -15.90 -18.61 -10.87
N LYS A 275 -16.73 -19.24 -10.03
CA LYS A 275 -17.37 -20.53 -10.34
C LYS A 275 -18.24 -20.44 -11.60
N GLN A 276 -19.11 -19.44 -11.68
CA GLN A 276 -19.97 -19.26 -12.86
C GLN A 276 -19.17 -19.01 -14.13
N LEU A 277 -18.11 -18.20 -14.07
CA LEU A 277 -17.22 -17.99 -15.21
C LEU A 277 -16.53 -19.29 -15.63
N HIS A 278 -15.97 -20.03 -14.67
CA HIS A 278 -15.31 -21.30 -14.93
C HIS A 278 -16.25 -22.31 -15.60
N ASP A 279 -17.43 -22.53 -15.02
CA ASP A 279 -18.43 -23.48 -15.53
C ASP A 279 -18.90 -23.09 -16.94
N SER A 280 -19.04 -21.79 -17.22
CA SER A 280 -19.52 -21.28 -18.51
C SER A 280 -18.48 -21.35 -19.65
N PHE A 281 -17.18 -21.40 -19.33
CA PHE A 281 -16.10 -21.48 -20.32
C PHE A 281 -15.51 -22.90 -20.46
N GLN A 282 -15.87 -23.84 -19.58
CA GLN A 282 -15.52 -25.25 -19.74
C GLN A 282 -16.49 -26.03 -20.65
N ALA A 283 -17.68 -25.49 -20.90
CA ALA A 283 -18.68 -26.04 -21.81
C ALA A 283 -18.40 -25.63 -23.27
#